data_AF-A0A031IES6-F1
#
_entry.id   AF-A0A031IES6-F1
#
_cell.length_a   1.000
_cell.length_b   1.000
_cell.length_c   1.000
_cell.angle_alpha   90.00
_cell.angle_beta   90.00
_cell.angle_gamma   90.00
#
_symmetry.space_group_name_H-M   'P 1'
#
loop_
_entity.id
_entity.type
_entity.pdbx_description
1 polymer ?
#
loop_
_entity_poly.entity_id
_entity_poly.type
_entity_poly.pdbx_seq_one_letter_code
_entity_poly.pdbx_strand_id
1 'polypeptide(L)' 'MGVKNLGLFNFMKKDYTVQYHVLRGDEIIDTDRLNVRAGDHKTARKKADNMLRREYGRTQYKIEWVQRF' A
#
# COMPACT_ATOMS: atom_id res chain seq x y z
N MET A 1 25.66 -11.20 24.74
CA MET A 1 24.31 -11.02 24.16
C MET A 1 23.97 -9.54 24.22
N GLY A 2 24.12 -8.82 23.12
CA GLY A 2 23.89 -7.38 23.05
C GLY A 2 23.07 -7.05 21.82
N VAL A 3 21.76 -6.98 22.00
CA VAL A 3 20.79 -6.48 21.03
C VAL A 3 21.09 -5.01 20.72
N LYS A 4 21.88 -4.74 19.69
CA LYS A 4 22.05 -3.39 19.14
C LYS A 4 22.17 -3.49 17.63
N ASN A 5 21.04 -3.69 16.94
CA ASN A 5 20.89 -3.34 15.51
C ASN A 5 19.41 -3.12 15.12
N LEU A 6 18.55 -2.80 16.09
CA LEU A 6 17.16 -2.39 15.80
C LEU A 6 17.04 -0.93 15.30
N GLY A 7 18.15 -0.19 15.18
CA GLY A 7 18.17 1.23 14.83
C GLY A 7 18.35 1.56 13.35
N LEU A 8 18.74 0.60 12.50
CA LEU A 8 19.09 0.88 11.08
C LEU A 8 17.94 0.72 10.09
N PHE A 9 16.79 0.17 10.48
CA PHE A 9 15.64 -0.01 9.58
C PHE A 9 14.78 1.26 9.38
N ASN A 10 15.23 2.41 9.90
CA ASN A 10 14.50 3.68 9.75
C ASN A 10 15.03 4.55 8.60
N PHE A 11 16.02 4.08 7.83
CA PHE A 11 16.61 4.84 6.73
C PHE A 11 15.78 4.69 5.44
N MET A 12 15.17 5.80 5.01
CA MET A 12 14.41 6.00 3.78
C MET A 12 13.06 5.28 3.68
N LYS A 13 12.12 5.58 4.59
CA LYS A 13 10.71 5.40 4.25
C LYS A 13 10.30 6.50 3.27
N LYS A 14 10.13 6.13 2.00
CA LYS A 14 9.57 7.00 0.96
C LYS A 14 8.04 6.94 1.01
N ASP A 15 7.42 8.03 0.59
CA ASP A 15 5.98 8.10 0.40
C ASP A 15 5.67 7.60 -1.02
N TYR A 16 4.83 6.57 -1.10
CA TYR A 16 4.36 5.98 -2.35
C TYR A 16 2.87 6.23 -2.47
N THR A 17 2.44 6.74 -3.62
CA THR A 17 1.01 6.87 -3.92
C THR A 17 0.56 5.64 -4.70
N VAL A 18 -0.46 4.95 -4.17
CA VAL A 18 -1.06 3.77 -4.76
C VAL A 18 -2.45 4.12 -5.27
N GLN A 19 -2.70 3.98 -6.57
CA GLN A 19 -4.04 4.14 -7.12
C GLN A 19 -4.79 2.81 -7.07
N TYR A 20 -6.03 2.87 -6.57
CA TYR A 20 -6.91 1.72 -6.52
C TYR A 20 -8.30 2.06 -7.04
N HIS A 21 -8.96 1.04 -7.57
CA HIS A 21 -10.35 1.08 -7.98
C HIS A 21 -11.15 0.18 -7.07
N VAL A 22 -12.29 0.66 -6.58
CA VAL A 22 -13.26 -0.15 -5.86
C VAL A 22 -14.21 -0.76 -6.88
N LEU A 23 -14.40 -2.08 -6.77
CA LEU A 23 -15.24 -2.88 -7.64
C LEU A 23 -16.48 -3.35 -6.86
N ARG A 24 -17.66 -3.20 -7.46
CA ARG A 24 -18.89 -3.83 -6.98
C ARG A 24 -19.50 -4.62 -8.12
N GLY A 25 -19.34 -5.94 -8.06
CA GLY A 25 -19.67 -6.80 -9.19
C GLY A 25 -18.66 -6.62 -10.31
N ASP A 26 -19.14 -6.26 -11.49
CA ASP A 26 -18.33 -6.02 -12.70
C ASP A 26 -18.00 -4.52 -12.94
N GLU A 27 -18.54 -3.62 -12.11
CA GLU A 27 -18.38 -2.17 -12.30
C GLU A 27 -17.40 -1.54 -11.31
N ILE A 28 -16.54 -0.65 -11.84
CA ILE A 28 -15.72 0.26 -11.03
C ILE A 28 -16.63 1.36 -10.51
N ILE A 29 -16.92 1.32 -9.21
CA ILE A 29 -17.77 2.31 -8.54
C ILE A 29 -16.98 3.48 -8.00
N ASP A 30 -15.70 3.28 -7.67
CA ASP A 30 -14.88 4.34 -7.12
C ASP A 30 -13.41 4.19 -7.52
N THR A 31 -12.70 5.30 -7.59
CA THR A 31 -11.27 5.35 -7.89
C THR A 31 -10.61 6.35 -6.99
N ASP A 32 -9.66 5.89 -6.19
CA ASP A 32 -9.02 6.73 -5.20
C ASP A 32 -7.51 6.43 -5.08
N ARG A 33 -6.82 7.29 -4.33
CA ARG A 33 -5.36 7.29 -4.19
C ARG A 33 -4.98 7.15 -2.74
N LEU A 34 -4.28 6.07 -2.42
CA LEU A 34 -3.76 5.77 -1.10
C LEU A 34 -2.28 6.13 -0.99
N ASN A 35 -1.94 7.05 -0.09
CA ASN A 35 -0.54 7.34 0.22
C ASN A 35 -0.01 6.40 1.30
N VAL A 36 1.08 5.69 0.98
CA VAL A 36 1.66 4.65 1.82
C VAL A 36 3.15 4.88 2.00
N ARG A 37 3.57 4.97 3.27
CA ARG A 37 4.97 5.13 3.63
C ARG A 37 5.68 3.79 3.78
N ALA A 38 6.68 3.54 2.95
CA ALA A 38 7.40 2.26 2.92
C ALA A 38 8.88 2.44 2.52
N GLY A 39 9.71 1.43 2.81
CA GLY A 39 11.10 1.42 2.31
C GLY A 39 11.17 1.15 0.81
N ASP A 40 10.32 0.25 0.31
CA ASP A 40 10.36 -0.26 -1.06
C ASP A 40 8.96 -0.37 -1.67
N HIS A 41 8.88 -0.40 -3.00
CA HIS A 41 7.63 -0.59 -3.76
C HIS A 41 6.84 -1.82 -3.35
N LYS A 42 7.52 -2.96 -3.13
CA LYS A 42 6.88 -4.21 -2.73
C LYS A 42 6.21 -4.08 -1.36
N THR A 43 6.87 -3.37 -0.44
CA THR A 43 6.36 -3.11 0.91
C THR A 43 5.21 -2.10 0.87
N ALA A 44 5.29 -1.08 0.01
CA ALA A 44 4.20 -0.13 -0.23
C ALA A 44 2.95 -0.84 -0.75
N ARG A 45 3.10 -1.68 -1.79
CA ARG A 45 1.99 -2.46 -2.36
C ARG A 45 1.36 -3.38 -1.33
N LYS A 46 2.16 -4.11 -0.55
CA LYS A 46 1.64 -5.01 0.50
C LYS A 46 0.91 -4.26 1.61
N LYS A 47 1.39 -3.07 2.00
CA LYS A 47 0.69 -2.21 2.97
C LYS A 47 -0.62 -1.68 2.39
N ALA A 48 -0.61 -1.20 1.15
CA ALA A 48 -1.82 -0.74 0.46
C ALA A 48 -2.86 -1.86 0.37
N ASP A 49 -2.45 -3.06 -0.05
CA ASP A 49 -3.31 -4.25 -0.09
C ASP A 49 -3.94 -4.54 1.28
N ASN A 50 -3.16 -4.51 2.35
CA ASN A 50 -3.68 -4.79 3.68
C ASN A 50 -4.67 -3.70 4.18
N MET A 51 -4.46 -2.44 3.80
CA MET A 51 -5.38 -1.35 4.13
C MET A 51 -6.68 -1.47 3.34
N LEU A 52 -6.59 -1.63 2.02
CA LEU A 52 -7.76 -1.78 1.15
C LEU A 52 -8.58 -3.03 1.49
N ARG A 53 -7.91 -4.12 1.87
CA ARG A 53 -8.58 -5.32 2.36
C ARG A 53 -9.33 -5.11 3.66
N ARG A 54 -8.84 -4.24 4.54
CA ARG A 54 -9.51 -3.92 5.80
C ARG A 54 -10.72 -3.00 5.58
N GLU A 55 -10.64 -2.13 4.57
CA GLU A 55 -11.68 -1.13 4.27
C GLU A 55 -12.80 -1.71 3.41
N TYR A 56 -12.46 -2.41 2.33
CA TYR A 56 -13.42 -2.92 1.33
C TYR A 56 -13.59 -4.45 1.35
N GLY A 57 -12.78 -5.18 2.10
CA GLY A 57 -12.77 -6.65 2.06
C GLY A 57 -11.97 -7.22 0.89
N ARG A 58 -11.93 -8.55 0.76
CA ARG A 58 -10.93 -9.27 -0.06
C ARG A 58 -11.17 -9.22 -1.58
N THR A 59 -12.32 -8.73 -2.04
CA THR A 59 -12.81 -8.94 -3.42
C THR A 59 -13.36 -7.68 -4.10
N GLN A 60 -13.28 -6.53 -3.44
CA GLN A 60 -13.92 -5.30 -3.93
C GLN A 60 -12.92 -4.20 -4.30
N TYR A 61 -11.64 -4.51 -4.52
CA TYR A 61 -10.68 -3.51 -4.97
C TYR A 61 -9.62 -4.07 -5.91
N LYS A 62 -9.11 -3.21 -6.80
CA LYS A 62 -8.01 -3.49 -7.72
C LYS A 62 -6.95 -2.39 -7.58
N ILE A 63 -5.73 -2.78 -7.25
CA ILE A 63 -4.58 -1.86 -7.22
C ILE A 63 -3.95 -1.82 -8.61
N GLU A 64 -3.86 -0.64 -9.23
CA GLU A 64 -3.26 -0.50 -10.57
C GLU A 64 -1.85 0.08 -10.56
N TRP A 65 -1.59 1.13 -9.79
CA TRP A 65 -0.31 1.84 -9.88
C TRP A 65 0.29 2.12 -8.51
N VAL A 66 1.62 2.03 -8.41
CA VAL A 66 2.41 2.49 -7.26
C VAL A 66 3.41 3.51 -7.82
N GLN A 67 3.08 4.81 -7.74
CA GLN A 67 3.90 5.85 -8.32
C GLN A 67 5.23 5.97 -7.56
N ARG A 68 6.32 5.97 -8.33
CA ARG A 68 7.70 6.18 -7.89
C ARG A 68 7.99 7.66 -7.95
N PHE A 69 8.20 8.31 -6.81
CA PHE A 69 8.81 9.64 -6.73
C PHE A 69 10.23 9.52 -6.18
#